data_AF-A0A849GJA8-F1
#
_entry.id   AF-A0A849GJA8-F1
#
_cell.length_a   1.000
_cell.length_b   1.000
_cell.length_c   1.000
_cell.angle_alpha   90.00
_cell.angle_beta   90.00
_cell.angle_gamma   90.00
#
_symmetry.space_group_name_H-M   'P 1'
#
loop_
_entity.id
_entity.type
_entity.pdbx_description
1 polymer ?
#
loop_
_entity_poly.entity_id
_entity_poly.type
_entity_poly.pdbx_seq_one_letter_code
_entity_poly.pdbx_strand_id
1 'polypeptide(L)'
;MNRTIVNRIAITVVFLALVYSLYALPFADWIAFVVEWVQQHPVAGPFIYVVYVVVATVLFVPGSVSMMIAGFLFGLIPGFLFSAIGIAVGAQSAFLSGRMGARHWVENKVAGNQRLEAIEKGLREEAFLIVALTRLSLIIPFNVLNYAYGITSVKARTHFVATTIGMLPAVALYVYLGTLARDLGQILSGEATPSDLGYWIAAAGITAIIVLTWAIHRTASRALARHLPSLEGDDAM
;
A
#
# COMPACT_ATOMS: atom_id res chain seq x y z
N MET A 1 -21.98 -11.97 32.33
CA MET A 1 -20.67 -11.31 32.12
C MET A 1 -20.83 -10.27 31.01
N ASN A 2 -20.46 -9.02 31.25
CA ASN A 2 -20.74 -7.91 30.32
C ASN A 2 -19.91 -8.09 29.02
N ARG A 3 -20.53 -7.95 27.83
CA ARG A 3 -19.86 -8.16 26.53
C ARG A 3 -18.60 -7.29 26.36
N THR A 4 -18.61 -6.10 26.96
CA THR A 4 -17.44 -5.19 27.01
C THR A 4 -16.27 -5.74 27.82
N ILE A 5 -16.52 -6.49 28.90
CA ILE A 5 -15.46 -7.11 29.71
C ILE A 5 -14.83 -8.29 28.95
N VAL A 6 -15.66 -9.11 28.29
CA VAL A 6 -15.19 -10.22 27.46
C VAL A 6 -14.33 -9.71 26.29
N ASN A 7 -14.76 -8.65 25.61
CA ASN A 7 -13.98 -8.05 24.52
C ASN A 7 -12.64 -7.47 25.01
N ARG A 8 -12.61 -6.82 26.17
CA ARG A 8 -11.35 -6.30 26.75
C ARG A 8 -10.37 -7.41 27.08
N ILE A 9 -10.85 -8.48 27.72
CA ILE A 9 -10.01 -9.65 28.04
C ILE A 9 -9.48 -10.30 26.76
N ALA A 10 -10.34 -10.49 25.75
CA ALA A 10 -9.93 -11.06 24.47
C ALA A 10 -8.84 -10.21 23.77
N ILE A 11 -9.01 -8.89 23.73
CA ILE A 11 -8.00 -7.98 23.15
C ILE A 11 -6.68 -8.07 23.91
N THR A 12 -6.72 -8.07 25.25
CA THR A 12 -5.51 -8.20 26.07
C THR A 12 -4.81 -9.54 25.86
N VAL A 13 -5.55 -10.64 25.80
CA VAL A 13 -4.99 -11.97 25.53
C VAL A 13 -4.37 -12.04 24.13
N VAL A 14 -5.04 -11.52 23.10
CA VAL A 14 -4.49 -11.46 21.74
C VAL A 14 -3.23 -10.59 21.69
N PHE A 15 -3.23 -9.45 22.38
CA PHE A 15 -2.06 -8.58 22.45
C PHE A 15 -0.87 -9.26 23.14
N LEU A 16 -1.10 -9.91 24.29
CA LEU A 16 -0.07 -10.65 25.01
C LEU A 16 0.44 -11.85 24.21
N ALA A 17 -0.45 -12.56 23.51
CA ALA A 17 -0.07 -13.66 22.63
C ALA A 17 0.77 -13.16 21.43
N LEU A 18 0.44 -11.99 20.87
CA LEU A 18 1.23 -11.36 19.81
C LEU A 18 2.61 -10.95 20.32
N VAL A 19 2.70 -10.29 21.47
CA VAL A 19 3.97 -9.90 22.11
C VAL A 19 4.81 -11.12 22.44
N TYR A 20 4.20 -12.17 23.01
CA TYR A 20 4.89 -13.42 23.29
C TYR A 20 5.36 -14.10 22.02
N SER A 21 4.57 -14.11 20.95
CA SER A 21 4.97 -14.68 19.66
C SER A 21 6.15 -13.92 19.05
N LEU A 22 6.16 -12.59 19.15
CA LEU A 22 7.28 -11.76 18.68
C LEU A 22 8.56 -11.97 19.51
N TYR A 23 8.43 -12.33 20.79
CA TYR A 23 9.55 -12.65 21.66
C TYR A 23 10.05 -14.09 21.51
N ALA A 24 9.13 -15.06 21.37
CA ALA A 24 9.43 -16.49 21.37
C ALA A 24 9.86 -17.01 19.99
N LEU A 25 9.46 -16.33 18.91
CA LEU A 25 9.87 -16.70 17.56
C LEU A 25 11.20 -16.01 17.21
N PRO A 26 12.12 -16.71 16.50
CA PRO A 26 13.42 -16.17 16.10
C PRO A 26 13.27 -15.22 14.89
N PHE A 27 12.42 -14.20 15.02
CA PHE A 27 12.13 -13.24 13.95
C PHE A 27 13.39 -12.51 13.47
N ALA A 28 14.29 -12.17 14.39
CA ALA A 28 15.56 -11.52 14.06
C ALA A 28 16.41 -12.42 13.15
N ASP A 29 16.54 -13.70 13.49
CA ASP A 29 17.33 -14.66 12.71
C ASP A 29 16.70 -14.90 11.32
N TRP A 30 15.36 -14.96 11.25
CA TRP A 30 14.66 -15.09 9.96
C TRP A 30 14.86 -13.87 9.07
N ILE A 31 14.78 -12.67 9.64
CA ILE A 31 15.01 -11.42 8.90
C ILE A 31 16.46 -11.39 8.41
N ALA A 32 17.43 -11.71 9.27
CA ALA A 32 18.84 -11.75 8.91
C ALA A 32 19.10 -12.77 7.78
N PHE A 33 18.53 -13.97 7.89
CA PHE A 33 18.61 -15.01 6.86
C PHE A 33 18.05 -14.52 5.51
N VAL A 34 16.87 -13.88 5.51
CA VAL A 34 16.26 -13.35 4.28
C VAL A 34 17.12 -12.24 3.67
N VAL A 35 17.64 -11.33 4.49
CA VAL A 35 18.53 -10.25 4.02
C VAL A 35 19.79 -10.83 3.39
N GLU A 36 20.44 -11.77 4.06
CA GLU A 36 21.65 -12.42 3.55
C GLU A 36 21.37 -13.21 2.27
N TRP A 37 20.28 -13.99 2.24
CA TRP A 37 19.89 -14.76 1.07
C TRP A 37 19.63 -13.87 -0.15
N VAL A 38 18.92 -12.75 0.04
CA VAL A 38 18.66 -11.76 -1.01
C VAL A 38 19.95 -11.12 -1.53
N GLN A 39 20.91 -10.82 -0.64
CA GLN A 39 22.21 -10.28 -1.04
C GLN A 39 23.04 -11.28 -1.85
N GLN A 40 22.96 -12.57 -1.51
CA GLN A 40 23.63 -13.65 -2.25
C GLN A 40 22.94 -13.96 -3.60
N HIS A 41 21.66 -13.60 -3.77
CA HIS A 41 20.87 -13.90 -4.97
C HIS A 41 20.29 -12.63 -5.63
N PRO A 42 21.13 -11.81 -6.29
CA PRO A 42 20.73 -10.49 -6.80
C PRO A 42 19.67 -10.52 -7.91
N VAL A 43 19.44 -11.67 -8.56
CA VAL A 43 18.39 -11.84 -9.57
C VAL A 43 17.14 -12.52 -8.99
N ALA A 44 17.32 -13.61 -8.24
CA ALA A 44 16.19 -14.37 -7.69
C ALA A 44 15.50 -13.61 -6.55
N GLY A 45 16.23 -12.86 -5.73
CA GLY A 45 15.69 -12.05 -4.64
C GLY A 45 14.62 -11.05 -5.10
N PRO A 46 14.94 -10.12 -6.02
CA PRO A 46 13.95 -9.19 -6.57
C PRO A 46 12.77 -9.89 -7.24
N PHE A 47 13.01 -10.97 -8.00
CA PHE A 47 11.96 -11.72 -8.67
C PHE A 47 10.97 -12.33 -7.67
N ILE A 48 11.48 -13.04 -6.65
CA ILE A 48 10.65 -13.64 -5.60
C ILE A 48 9.91 -12.55 -4.83
N TYR A 49 10.56 -11.42 -4.52
CA TYR A 49 9.90 -10.29 -3.88
C TYR A 49 8.71 -9.77 -4.71
N VAL A 50 8.89 -9.59 -6.02
CA VAL A 50 7.79 -9.15 -6.91
C VAL A 50 6.65 -10.16 -6.92
N VAL A 51 6.96 -11.46 -7.02
CA VAL A 51 5.94 -12.54 -6.94
C VAL A 51 5.21 -12.49 -5.60
N TYR A 52 5.95 -12.33 -4.51
CA TYR A 52 5.38 -12.16 -3.17
C TYR A 52 4.43 -10.96 -3.13
N VAL A 53 4.82 -9.78 -3.62
CA VAL A 53 3.96 -8.57 -3.60
C VAL A 53 2.69 -8.80 -4.41
N VAL A 54 2.78 -9.48 -5.56
CA VAL A 54 1.61 -9.80 -6.39
C VAL A 54 0.64 -10.70 -5.61
N VAL A 55 1.13 -11.79 -5.04
CA VAL A 55 0.30 -12.72 -4.24
C VAL A 55 -0.27 -12.03 -3.02
N ALA A 56 0.57 -11.29 -2.28
CA ALA A 56 0.20 -10.55 -1.08
C ALA A 56 -0.91 -9.53 -1.39
N THR A 57 -0.80 -8.79 -2.50
CA THR A 57 -1.83 -7.84 -2.94
C THR A 57 -3.17 -8.52 -3.22
N VAL A 58 -3.15 -9.67 -3.90
CA VAL A 58 -4.36 -10.47 -4.17
C VAL A 58 -4.95 -11.04 -2.87
N LEU A 59 -4.10 -11.39 -1.90
CA LEU A 59 -4.52 -11.90 -0.59
C LEU A 59 -4.81 -10.79 0.44
N PHE A 60 -5.02 -9.55 -0.01
CA PHE A 60 -5.35 -8.41 0.85
C PHE A 60 -4.30 -8.01 1.90
N VAL A 61 -3.05 -8.44 1.73
CA VAL A 61 -1.93 -7.95 2.56
C VAL A 61 -1.73 -6.44 2.29
N PRO A 62 -1.59 -5.60 3.33
CA PRO A 62 -1.39 -4.17 3.14
C PRO A 62 -0.18 -3.85 2.26
N GLY A 63 -0.39 -3.05 1.21
CA GLY A 63 0.68 -2.63 0.30
C GLY A 63 1.80 -1.86 1.01
N SER A 64 1.50 -1.10 2.07
CA SER A 64 2.47 -0.39 2.90
C SER A 64 3.55 -1.31 3.45
N VAL A 65 3.16 -2.48 3.97
CA VAL A 65 4.09 -3.48 4.51
C VAL A 65 5.00 -4.01 3.40
N SER A 66 4.43 -4.33 2.24
CA SER A 66 5.22 -4.84 1.10
C SER A 66 6.24 -3.80 0.61
N MET A 67 5.83 -2.53 0.47
CA MET A 67 6.72 -1.44 0.07
C MET A 67 7.84 -1.19 1.08
N MET A 68 7.55 -1.25 2.39
CA MET A 68 8.59 -1.14 3.44
C MET A 68 9.58 -2.31 3.38
N ILE A 69 9.12 -3.54 3.15
CA ILE A 69 9.99 -4.71 2.97
C ILE A 69 10.97 -4.48 1.81
N ALA A 70 10.52 -3.90 0.70
CA ALA A 70 11.41 -3.58 -0.43
C ALA A 70 12.56 -2.65 -0.02
N GLY A 71 12.26 -1.57 0.71
CA GLY A 71 13.28 -0.65 1.19
C GLY A 71 14.26 -1.30 2.16
N PHE A 72 13.73 -2.11 3.07
CA PHE A 72 14.54 -2.84 4.04
C PHE A 72 15.51 -3.82 3.35
N LEU A 73 15.03 -4.60 2.39
CA LEU A 73 15.83 -5.62 1.71
C LEU A 73 16.81 -5.04 0.68
N PHE A 74 16.33 -4.14 -0.18
CA PHE A 74 17.04 -3.72 -1.39
C PHE A 74 17.58 -2.29 -1.35
N GLY A 75 17.31 -1.54 -0.27
CA GLY A 75 17.64 -0.12 -0.20
C GLY A 75 16.68 0.76 -1.00
N LEU A 76 17.01 2.05 -1.11
CA LEU A 76 16.06 3.05 -1.62
C LEU A 76 15.77 2.89 -3.13
N ILE A 77 16.80 2.95 -3.98
CA ILE A 77 16.60 2.97 -5.43
C ILE A 77 16.12 1.61 -5.97
N PRO A 78 16.80 0.48 -5.67
CA PRO A 78 16.33 -0.82 -6.16
C PRO A 78 15.00 -1.23 -5.52
N GLY A 79 14.82 -0.96 -4.22
CA GLY A 79 13.55 -1.19 -3.52
C GLY A 79 12.40 -0.41 -4.14
N PHE A 80 12.62 0.86 -4.51
CA PHE A 80 11.63 1.67 -5.22
C PHE A 80 11.23 1.04 -6.56
N LEU A 81 12.21 0.64 -7.38
CA LEU A 81 11.93 0.04 -8.70
C LEU A 81 11.17 -1.29 -8.58
N PHE A 82 11.67 -2.21 -7.75
CA PHE A 82 11.05 -3.52 -7.58
C PHE A 82 9.66 -3.40 -6.94
N SER A 83 9.50 -2.49 -5.98
CA SER A 83 8.21 -2.25 -5.36
C SER A 83 7.22 -1.58 -6.30
N ALA A 84 7.65 -0.62 -7.13
CA ALA A 84 6.78 -0.01 -8.12
C ALA A 84 6.25 -1.06 -9.12
N ILE A 85 7.12 -1.97 -9.56
CA ILE A 85 6.74 -3.09 -10.44
C ILE A 85 5.77 -4.03 -9.71
N GLY A 86 6.12 -4.49 -8.51
CA GLY A 86 5.30 -5.42 -7.73
C GLY A 86 3.92 -4.87 -7.41
N ILE A 87 3.83 -3.60 -6.98
CA ILE A 87 2.57 -2.92 -6.67
C ILE A 87 1.72 -2.74 -7.94
N ALA A 88 2.32 -2.34 -9.07
CA ALA A 88 1.60 -2.18 -10.32
C ALA A 88 1.02 -3.51 -10.84
N VAL A 89 1.85 -4.55 -10.88
CA VAL A 89 1.43 -5.90 -11.34
C VAL A 89 0.43 -6.51 -10.35
N GLY A 90 0.68 -6.40 -9.04
CA GLY A 90 -0.22 -6.91 -8.01
C GLY A 90 -1.59 -6.24 -8.05
N ALA A 91 -1.63 -4.90 -8.18
CA ALA A 91 -2.88 -4.17 -8.35
C ALA A 91 -3.63 -4.63 -9.60
N GLN A 92 -2.91 -4.85 -10.70
CA GLN A 92 -3.51 -5.29 -11.95
C GLN A 92 -4.05 -6.72 -11.85
N SER A 93 -3.34 -7.62 -11.16
CA SER A 93 -3.83 -8.97 -10.90
C SER A 93 -5.10 -8.95 -10.05
N ALA A 94 -5.12 -8.21 -8.93
CA ALA A 94 -6.31 -8.08 -8.10
C ALA A 94 -7.50 -7.46 -8.86
N PHE A 95 -7.25 -6.44 -9.69
CA PHE A 95 -8.23 -5.85 -10.58
C PHE A 95 -8.81 -6.88 -11.57
N LEU A 96 -7.96 -7.68 -12.21
CA LEU A 96 -8.41 -8.70 -13.16
C LEU A 96 -9.17 -9.84 -12.45
N SER A 97 -8.73 -10.24 -11.26
CA SER A 97 -9.46 -11.20 -10.42
C SER A 97 -10.86 -10.69 -10.09
N GLY A 98 -11.00 -9.42 -9.67
CA GLY A 98 -12.32 -8.80 -9.45
C GLY A 98 -13.17 -8.76 -10.71
N ARG A 99 -12.57 -8.40 -11.86
CA ARG A 99 -13.24 -8.34 -13.15
C ARG A 99 -13.79 -9.68 -13.61
N MET A 100 -13.01 -10.74 -13.47
CA MET A 100 -13.40 -12.08 -13.92
C MET A 100 -14.44 -12.70 -12.97
N GLY A 101 -14.35 -12.43 -11.67
CA GLY A 101 -15.22 -13.05 -10.66
C GLY A 101 -16.58 -12.36 -10.44
N ALA A 102 -16.71 -11.05 -10.71
CA ALA A 102 -17.85 -10.28 -10.21
C ALA A 102 -18.57 -9.40 -11.25
N ARG A 103 -18.23 -9.47 -12.55
CA ARG A 103 -18.86 -8.61 -13.58
C ARG A 103 -20.39 -8.76 -13.65
N HIS A 104 -20.91 -9.98 -13.65
CA HIS A 104 -22.37 -10.23 -13.64
C HIS A 104 -23.05 -9.78 -12.33
N TRP A 105 -22.33 -9.79 -11.21
CA TRP A 105 -22.87 -9.33 -9.93
C TRP A 105 -23.02 -7.80 -9.87
N VAL A 106 -22.13 -7.06 -10.54
CA VAL A 106 -22.12 -5.60 -10.51
C VAL A 106 -23.06 -4.96 -11.52
N GLU A 107 -23.22 -5.53 -12.71
CA GLU A 107 -24.24 -5.06 -13.66
C GLU A 107 -25.65 -5.07 -13.01
N ASN A 108 -25.94 -6.07 -12.19
CA ASN A 108 -27.20 -6.19 -11.45
C ASN A 108 -27.31 -5.29 -10.20
N LYS A 109 -26.20 -4.78 -9.67
CA LYS A 109 -26.16 -4.03 -8.39
C LYS A 109 -25.92 -2.53 -8.58
N VAL A 110 -25.36 -2.15 -9.72
CA VAL A 110 -25.31 -0.76 -10.20
C VAL A 110 -26.70 -0.32 -10.66
N ALA A 111 -27.48 -1.22 -11.28
CA ALA A 111 -28.87 -0.96 -11.64
C ALA A 111 -29.71 -0.70 -10.37
N GLY A 112 -30.03 0.57 -10.10
CA GLY A 112 -30.89 0.99 -8.99
C GLY A 112 -30.19 1.70 -7.82
N ASN A 113 -28.86 1.94 -7.88
CA ASN A 113 -28.17 2.78 -6.90
C ASN A 113 -27.59 4.04 -7.57
N GLN A 114 -28.26 5.17 -7.38
CA GLN A 114 -27.90 6.47 -7.98
C GLN A 114 -26.46 6.91 -7.66
N ARG A 115 -25.90 6.56 -6.48
CA ARG A 115 -24.50 6.88 -6.13
C ARG A 115 -23.52 6.09 -6.99
N LEU A 116 -23.79 4.80 -7.21
CA LEU A 116 -22.93 3.95 -8.04
C LEU A 116 -23.01 4.33 -9.52
N GLU A 117 -24.20 4.71 -10.00
CA GLU A 117 -24.37 5.22 -11.37
C GLU A 117 -23.59 6.52 -11.61
N ALA A 118 -23.59 7.45 -10.65
CA ALA A 118 -22.81 8.69 -10.74
C ALA A 118 -21.30 8.43 -10.76
N ILE A 119 -20.80 7.53 -9.90
CA ILE A 119 -19.39 7.11 -9.89
C ILE A 119 -19.03 6.45 -11.23
N GLU A 120 -19.87 5.56 -11.73
CA GLU A 120 -19.64 4.86 -12.99
C GLU A 120 -19.62 5.82 -14.19
N LYS A 121 -20.49 6.86 -14.19
CA LYS A 121 -20.44 7.92 -15.20
C LYS A 121 -19.12 8.69 -15.14
N GLY A 122 -18.69 9.11 -13.94
CA GLY A 122 -17.40 9.78 -13.76
C GLY A 122 -16.22 8.92 -14.22
N LEU A 123 -16.24 7.61 -13.92
CA LEU A 123 -15.21 6.68 -14.38
C LEU A 123 -15.20 6.51 -15.90
N ARG A 124 -16.34 6.59 -16.59
CA ARG A 124 -16.38 6.53 -18.07
C ARG A 124 -15.72 7.74 -18.71
N GLU A 125 -15.88 8.91 -18.12
CA GLU A 125 -15.34 10.17 -18.63
C GLU A 125 -13.88 10.36 -18.22
N GLU A 126 -13.54 10.11 -16.96
CA GLU A 126 -12.25 10.47 -16.35
C GLU A 126 -11.59 9.33 -15.53
N ALA A 127 -11.73 8.06 -15.94
CA ALA A 127 -11.13 6.91 -15.25
C ALA A 127 -9.67 7.10 -14.85
N PHE A 128 -8.83 7.65 -15.73
CA PHE A 128 -7.41 7.84 -15.44
C PHE A 128 -7.21 8.77 -14.24
N LEU A 129 -7.87 9.92 -14.27
CA LEU A 129 -7.73 10.93 -13.22
C LEU A 129 -8.28 10.39 -11.90
N ILE A 130 -9.49 9.81 -11.91
CA ILE A 130 -10.11 9.27 -10.69
C ILE A 130 -9.24 8.17 -10.06
N VAL A 131 -8.72 7.23 -10.86
CA VAL A 131 -7.83 6.18 -10.35
C VAL A 131 -6.54 6.79 -9.79
N ALA A 132 -5.89 7.71 -10.51
CA ALA A 132 -4.66 8.34 -10.02
C ALA A 132 -4.89 9.13 -8.72
N LEU A 133 -5.96 9.93 -8.66
CA LEU A 133 -6.28 10.77 -7.51
C LEU A 133 -6.62 9.96 -6.26
N THR A 134 -7.31 8.84 -6.40
CA THR A 134 -7.60 7.94 -5.26
C THR A 134 -6.36 7.21 -4.76
N ARG A 135 -5.39 6.88 -5.64
CA ARG A 135 -4.08 6.37 -5.19
C ARG A 135 -3.28 7.42 -4.44
N LEU A 136 -3.31 8.66 -4.92
CA LEU A 136 -2.64 9.79 -4.28
C LEU A 136 -3.30 10.18 -2.95
N SER A 137 -4.62 10.01 -2.85
CA SER A 137 -5.33 10.31 -1.60
C SER A 137 -5.01 9.29 -0.52
N LEU A 138 -4.71 8.02 -0.85
CA LEU A 138 -4.47 6.96 0.15
C LEU A 138 -5.62 6.80 1.18
N ILE A 139 -6.77 7.43 0.96
CA ILE A 139 -7.92 7.44 1.88
C ILE A 139 -8.57 6.06 1.89
N ILE A 140 -8.71 5.49 0.70
CA ILE A 140 -9.37 4.20 0.52
C ILE A 140 -8.30 3.10 0.49
N PRO A 141 -8.50 1.99 1.23
CA PRO A 141 -7.54 0.89 1.24
C PRO A 141 -7.18 0.39 -0.16
N PHE A 142 -5.87 0.32 -0.43
CA PHE A 142 -5.30 -0.02 -1.73
C PHE A 142 -5.89 -1.30 -2.34
N ASN A 143 -6.01 -2.36 -1.53
CA ASN A 143 -6.52 -3.66 -1.98
C ASN A 143 -8.00 -3.59 -2.36
N VAL A 144 -8.82 -2.94 -1.54
CA VAL A 144 -10.26 -2.77 -1.82
C VAL A 144 -10.47 -2.04 -3.14
N LEU A 145 -9.72 -0.96 -3.38
CA LEU A 145 -9.79 -0.22 -4.64
C LEU A 145 -9.47 -1.08 -5.86
N ASN A 146 -8.49 -1.98 -5.77
CA ASN A 146 -8.11 -2.84 -6.91
C ASN A 146 -9.31 -3.67 -7.39
N TYR A 147 -10.00 -4.32 -6.46
CA TYR A 147 -11.19 -5.11 -6.77
C TYR A 147 -12.38 -4.24 -7.17
N ALA A 148 -12.58 -3.10 -6.50
CA ALA A 148 -13.65 -2.15 -6.81
C ALA A 148 -13.52 -1.59 -8.23
N TYR A 149 -12.31 -1.29 -8.71
CA TYR A 149 -12.11 -0.90 -10.10
C TYR A 149 -12.26 -2.08 -11.07
N GLY A 150 -11.95 -3.30 -10.65
CA GLY A 150 -12.11 -4.51 -11.45
C GLY A 150 -13.55 -4.68 -11.95
N ILE A 151 -14.51 -4.29 -11.11
CA ILE A 151 -15.95 -4.43 -11.36
C ILE A 151 -16.61 -3.21 -12.03
N THR A 152 -15.90 -2.11 -12.25
CA THR A 152 -16.43 -0.91 -12.93
C THR A 152 -16.06 -0.88 -14.42
N SER A 153 -16.53 0.14 -15.13
CA SER A 153 -16.19 0.42 -16.55
C SER A 153 -14.72 0.74 -16.83
N VAL A 154 -13.88 0.89 -15.80
CA VAL A 154 -12.46 1.24 -15.97
C VAL A 154 -11.76 0.24 -16.88
N LYS A 155 -10.99 0.70 -17.87
CA LYS A 155 -10.22 -0.22 -18.74
C LYS A 155 -8.98 -0.72 -18.01
N ALA A 156 -8.60 -1.98 -18.23
CA ALA A 156 -7.42 -2.59 -17.61
C ALA A 156 -6.14 -1.76 -17.83
N ARG A 157 -5.91 -1.27 -19.06
CA ARG A 157 -4.77 -0.41 -19.38
C ARG A 157 -4.80 0.90 -18.58
N THR A 158 -5.97 1.53 -18.46
CA THR A 158 -6.13 2.78 -17.70
C THR A 158 -5.84 2.54 -16.23
N HIS A 159 -6.41 1.47 -15.65
CA HIS A 159 -6.14 1.08 -14.27
C HIS A 159 -4.65 0.86 -14.02
N PHE A 160 -3.98 0.09 -14.89
CA PHE A 160 -2.55 -0.20 -14.77
C PHE A 160 -1.72 1.09 -14.78
N VAL A 161 -1.84 1.91 -15.84
CA VAL A 161 -0.99 3.11 -15.97
C VAL A 161 -1.29 4.15 -14.90
N ALA A 162 -2.57 4.41 -14.60
CA ALA A 162 -2.96 5.36 -13.57
C ALA A 162 -2.51 4.90 -12.17
N THR A 163 -2.60 3.61 -11.87
CA THR A 163 -2.14 3.07 -10.58
C THR A 163 -0.62 3.11 -10.47
N THR A 164 0.11 2.74 -11.53
CA THR A 164 1.58 2.82 -11.54
C THR A 164 2.04 4.24 -11.23
N ILE A 165 1.48 5.25 -11.90
CA ILE A 165 1.87 6.66 -11.69
C ILE A 165 1.38 7.16 -10.33
N GLY A 166 0.12 6.93 -10.00
CA GLY A 166 -0.51 7.41 -8.76
C GLY A 166 0.08 6.79 -7.49
N MET A 167 0.70 5.61 -7.58
CA MET A 167 1.33 4.97 -6.42
C MET A 167 2.80 5.40 -6.20
N LEU A 168 3.48 6.04 -7.17
CA LEU A 168 4.90 6.37 -7.04
C LEU A 168 5.25 7.16 -5.77
N PRO A 169 4.47 8.19 -5.37
CA PRO A 169 4.78 8.93 -4.13
C PRO A 169 4.67 8.05 -2.88
N ALA A 170 3.66 7.17 -2.84
CA ALA A 170 3.50 6.23 -1.74
C ALA A 170 4.62 5.18 -1.71
N VAL A 171 5.01 4.65 -2.87
CA VAL A 171 6.14 3.71 -2.99
C VAL A 171 7.42 4.37 -2.48
N ALA A 172 7.72 5.60 -2.90
CA ALA A 172 8.90 6.33 -2.42
C ALA A 172 8.89 6.50 -0.90
N LEU A 173 7.77 6.92 -0.31
CA LEU A 173 7.61 7.09 1.13
C LEU A 173 7.84 5.79 1.89
N TYR A 174 7.11 4.73 1.55
CA TYR A 174 7.19 3.49 2.32
C TYR A 174 8.50 2.74 2.11
N VAL A 175 9.08 2.77 0.92
CA VAL A 175 10.43 2.22 0.68
C VAL A 175 11.46 2.98 1.52
N TYR A 176 11.39 4.31 1.56
CA TYR A 176 12.30 5.10 2.39
C TYR A 176 12.13 4.82 3.89
N LEU A 177 10.90 4.65 4.38
CA LEU A 177 10.67 4.19 5.75
C LEU A 177 11.29 2.80 6.01
N GLY A 178 11.28 1.92 5.00
CA GLY A 178 11.95 0.63 5.05
C GLY A 178 13.47 0.73 5.16
N THR A 179 14.11 1.67 4.44
CA THR A 179 15.57 1.88 4.56
C THR A 179 15.93 2.39 5.95
N LEU A 180 15.15 3.32 6.49
CA LEU A 180 15.36 3.85 7.85
C LEU A 180 15.21 2.76 8.91
N ALA A 181 14.26 1.84 8.75
CA ALA A 181 14.11 0.70 9.65
C ALA A 181 15.34 -0.21 9.64
N ARG A 182 15.96 -0.42 8.46
CA ARG A 182 17.21 -1.17 8.33
C ARG A 182 18.36 -0.46 9.03
N ASP A 183 18.54 0.83 8.73
CA ASP A 183 19.62 1.64 9.31
C ASP A 183 19.51 1.67 10.84
N LEU A 184 18.29 1.86 11.37
CA LEU A 184 18.02 1.83 12.81
C LEU A 184 18.38 0.46 13.42
N GLY A 185 18.08 -0.64 12.74
CA GLY A 185 18.47 -1.98 13.18
C GLY A 185 20.00 -2.14 13.28
N GLN A 186 20.75 -1.65 12.30
CA GLN A 186 22.23 -1.70 12.27
C GLN A 186 22.88 -0.83 13.35
N ILE A 187 22.24 0.30 13.69
CA ILE A 187 22.71 1.17 14.77
C ILE A 187 22.51 0.49 16.12
N LEU A 188 21.34 -0.12 16.33
CA LEU A 188 21.02 -0.81 17.57
C LEU A 188 21.86 -2.07 17.79
N SER A 189 22.31 -2.75 16.72
CA SER A 189 23.23 -3.88 16.81
C SER A 189 24.70 -3.47 17.00
N GLY A 190 25.02 -2.17 16.90
CA GLY A 190 26.38 -1.66 17.00
C GLY A 190 27.22 -1.82 15.73
N GLU A 191 26.63 -2.28 14.63
CA GLU A 191 27.30 -2.44 13.34
C GLU A 191 27.54 -1.10 12.62
N ALA A 192 26.74 -0.07 12.94
CA ALA A 192 26.85 1.25 12.35
C ALA A 192 26.79 2.37 13.40
N THR A 193 27.70 3.33 13.32
CA THR A 193 27.63 4.59 14.07
C THR A 193 27.25 5.73 13.13
N PRO A 194 26.05 6.31 13.26
CA PRO A 194 25.64 7.39 12.35
C PRO A 194 26.44 8.65 12.64
N SER A 195 26.82 9.36 11.58
CA SER A 195 27.29 10.73 11.71
C SER A 195 26.13 11.67 12.00
N ASP A 196 26.38 12.78 12.72
CA ASP A 196 25.37 13.81 12.97
C ASP A 196 24.73 14.31 11.67
N LEU A 197 25.53 14.42 10.60
CA LEU A 197 25.06 14.79 9.26
C LEU A 197 24.10 13.74 8.66
N GLY A 198 24.33 12.45 8.92
CA GLY A 198 23.47 11.37 8.46
C GLY A 198 22.05 11.46 9.02
N TYR A 199 21.91 11.78 10.30
CA TYR A 199 20.60 12.00 10.92
C TYR A 199 19.85 13.19 10.31
N TRP A 200 20.55 14.29 10.02
CA TRP A 200 19.94 15.46 9.38
C TRP A 200 19.52 15.18 7.94
N ILE A 201 20.32 14.44 7.17
CA ILE A 201 19.95 14.01 5.81
C ILE A 201 18.71 13.10 5.87
N ALA A 202 18.67 12.17 6.82
CA ALA A 202 17.52 11.30 7.03
C ALA A 202 16.25 12.12 7.38
N ALA A 203 16.35 13.02 8.35
CA ALA A 203 15.25 13.88 8.78
C ALA A 203 14.75 14.79 7.62
N ALA A 204 15.67 15.36 6.83
CA ALA A 204 15.32 16.17 5.67
C ALA A 204 14.62 15.35 4.59
N GLY A 205 15.09 14.13 4.32
CA GLY A 205 14.45 13.20 3.39
C GLY A 205 13.04 12.82 3.81
N ILE A 206 12.83 12.49 5.09
CA ILE A 206 11.50 12.16 5.64
C ILE A 206 10.58 13.37 5.47
N THR A 207 11.06 14.54 5.89
CA THR A 207 10.28 15.77 5.84
C THR A 207 9.88 16.11 4.42
N ALA A 208 10.82 16.04 3.47
CA ALA A 208 10.56 16.32 2.07
C ALA A 208 9.52 15.36 1.47
N ILE A 209 9.62 14.05 1.74
CA ILE A 209 8.66 13.08 1.22
C ILE A 209 7.30 13.24 1.89
N ILE A 210 7.23 13.47 3.21
CA ILE A 210 5.96 13.73 3.90
C ILE A 210 5.29 14.98 3.34
N VAL A 211 6.03 16.07 3.18
CA VAL A 211 5.49 17.33 2.62
C VAL A 211 5.03 17.12 1.18
N LEU A 212 5.81 16.41 0.36
CA LEU A 212 5.46 16.12 -1.04
C LEU A 212 4.21 15.23 -1.11
N THR A 213 4.18 14.11 -0.39
CA THR A 213 3.03 13.22 -0.34
C THR A 213 1.81 13.94 0.21
N TRP A 214 1.94 14.78 1.25
CA TRP A 214 0.85 15.59 1.79
C TRP A 214 0.35 16.64 0.80
N ALA A 215 1.24 17.34 0.11
CA ALA A 215 0.88 18.36 -0.87
C ALA A 215 0.14 17.71 -2.06
N ILE A 216 0.64 16.57 -2.54
CA ILE A 216 0.00 15.81 -3.60
C ILE A 216 -1.34 15.26 -3.12
N HIS A 217 -1.40 14.66 -1.93
CA HIS A 217 -2.64 14.18 -1.30
C HIS A 217 -3.68 15.28 -1.18
N ARG A 218 -3.29 16.46 -0.69
CA ARG A 218 -4.20 17.61 -0.50
C ARG A 218 -4.72 18.13 -1.83
N THR A 219 -3.86 18.21 -2.84
CA THR A 219 -4.25 18.64 -4.19
C THR A 219 -5.14 17.60 -4.84
N ALA A 220 -4.81 16.33 -4.67
CA ALA A 220 -5.54 15.23 -5.26
C ALA A 220 -6.93 15.07 -4.65
N SER A 221 -7.04 15.17 -3.31
CA SER A 221 -8.31 15.10 -2.59
C SER A 221 -9.23 16.26 -2.97
N ARG A 222 -8.68 17.48 -3.11
CA ARG A 222 -9.43 18.65 -3.60
C ARG A 222 -9.89 18.49 -5.05
N ALA A 223 -9.06 17.90 -5.91
CA ALA A 223 -9.43 17.63 -7.29
C ALA A 223 -10.52 16.54 -7.36
N LEU A 224 -10.42 15.50 -6.54
CA LEU A 224 -11.38 14.41 -6.48
C LEU A 224 -12.76 14.91 -6.03
N ALA A 225 -12.83 15.78 -5.01
CA ALA A 225 -14.07 16.38 -4.53
C ALA A 225 -14.82 17.17 -5.61
N ARG A 226 -14.10 17.78 -6.57
CA ARG A 226 -14.72 18.49 -7.71
C ARG A 226 -15.33 17.56 -8.75
N HIS A 227 -14.82 16.34 -8.88
CA HIS A 227 -15.22 15.39 -9.94
C HIS A 227 -16.15 14.29 -9.42
N LEU A 228 -16.22 14.08 -8.09
CA LEU A 228 -17.15 13.15 -7.45
C LEU A 228 -17.85 13.83 -6.24
N PRO A 229 -18.82 14.73 -6.47
CA PRO A 229 -19.51 15.48 -5.40
C PRO A 229 -20.28 14.61 -4.40
N SER A 230 -20.52 13.33 -4.72
CA SER A 230 -21.35 12.41 -3.94
C SER A 230 -20.61 11.68 -2.81
N LEU A 231 -19.29 11.86 -2.63
CA LEU A 231 -18.52 11.21 -1.57
C LEU A 231 -18.48 11.97 -0.24
N GLU A 232 -18.87 13.25 -0.20
CA GLU A 232 -18.85 14.08 1.03
C GLU A 232 -20.21 14.17 1.75
N GLY A 233 -21.28 13.60 1.19
CA GLY A 233 -22.63 13.70 1.74
C GLY A 233 -23.09 12.44 2.47
N ASP A 234 -22.46 12.09 3.60
CA ASP A 234 -23.07 11.24 4.66
C ASP A 234 -22.28 11.14 6.00
N ASP A 235 -21.44 12.12 6.36
CA ASP A 235 -20.96 12.26 7.75
C ASP A 235 -21.86 13.21 8.58
N ALA A 236 -23.16 13.25 8.24
CA ALA A 236 -24.16 14.05 8.95
C ALA A 236 -25.52 13.34 8.99
N MET A 237 -25.58 12.13 9.56
CA MET A 237 -26.76 11.62 10.30
C MET A 237 -26.33 10.63 11.38
#